data_AF-A0A256XDX8-F1
#
_entry.id   AF-A0A256XDX8-F1
#
_cell.length_a   1.000
_cell.length_b   1.000
_cell.length_c   1.000
_cell.angle_alpha   90.00
_cell.angle_beta   90.00
_cell.angle_gamma   90.00
#
_symmetry.space_group_name_H-M   'P 1'
#
loop_
_entity.id
_entity.type
_entity.pdbx_description
1 polymer ?
#
loop_
_entity_poly.entity_id
_entity_poly.type
_entity_poly.pdbx_seq_one_letter_code
_entity_poly.pdbx_strand_id
1 'polypeptide(L)'
;MREQIFEKSYRRVASAIEEKRIVSRQRAYLEPRIDIENLDIEILSFPVAILLVKLMDDPLLASRYSIAESKRAAAFLKRENDEKIIYLATTTFNWNVSLNSDITSRYKAYAFMIDFPSYLKNVPEYSPKWKLVNRILYKGNVLLTKQDLVRLMEEAIKDRILQQVLKRQNFQLPEDAAAKWVNKIEEKWKKYKSRISLRKPVKLSEDAYPPCIVSLIEDVKAGKNISHAGRFVLAAFLINIGMSPDEVLEIFKSSPDFNESIARYQVEHIAGLRGSRIRYSPFKCENMKSYGLCRYDDVLCKGIKHPLQFYYKRASRRRYGDKIHEN
;
A
#
# COMPACT_ATOMS: atom_id res chain seq x y z
N MET A 1 -6.22 -35.34 0.82
CA MET A 1 -5.29 -34.41 1.50
C MET A 1 -4.56 -33.44 0.56
N ARG A 2 -3.68 -33.88 -0.36
CA ARG A 2 -2.91 -32.97 -1.25
C ARG A 2 -3.79 -31.97 -2.02
N GLU A 3 -4.82 -32.46 -2.72
CA GLU A 3 -5.73 -31.61 -3.50
C GLU A 3 -6.47 -30.60 -2.60
N GLN A 4 -6.88 -31.00 -1.41
CA GLN A 4 -7.57 -30.14 -0.45
C GLN A 4 -6.64 -29.02 0.07
N ILE A 5 -5.35 -29.30 0.29
CA ILE A 5 -4.36 -28.29 0.66
C ILE A 5 -4.23 -27.26 -0.46
N PHE A 6 -4.05 -27.69 -1.71
CA PHE A 6 -3.97 -26.77 -2.83
C PHE A 6 -5.27 -25.99 -3.05
N GLU A 7 -6.42 -26.62 -2.89
CA GLU A 7 -7.72 -25.96 -3.00
C GLU A 7 -7.88 -24.87 -1.94
N LYS A 8 -7.57 -25.18 -0.68
CA LYS A 8 -7.60 -24.21 0.42
C LYS A 8 -6.61 -23.07 0.17
N SER A 9 -5.39 -23.39 -0.28
CA SER A 9 -4.35 -22.42 -0.64
C SER A 9 -4.82 -21.47 -1.74
N TYR A 10 -5.41 -22.02 -2.81
CA TYR A 10 -6.03 -21.24 -3.87
C TYR A 10 -7.14 -20.34 -3.35
N ARG A 11 -8.04 -20.85 -2.48
CA ARG A 11 -9.11 -20.04 -1.87
C ARG A 11 -8.55 -18.86 -1.07
N ARG A 12 -7.43 -19.05 -0.35
CA ARG A 12 -6.73 -17.95 0.36
C ARG A 12 -6.28 -16.87 -0.64
N VAL A 13 -5.56 -17.25 -1.69
CA VAL A 13 -5.08 -16.31 -2.71
C VAL A 13 -6.24 -15.63 -3.46
N ALA A 14 -7.25 -16.40 -3.85
CA ALA A 14 -8.42 -15.89 -4.55
C ALA A 14 -9.21 -14.88 -3.70
N SER A 15 -9.37 -15.13 -2.40
CA SER A 15 -10.00 -14.18 -1.48
C SER A 15 -9.25 -12.84 -1.43
N ALA A 16 -7.92 -12.88 -1.37
CA ALA A 16 -7.08 -11.69 -1.42
C ALA A 16 -7.24 -10.91 -2.75
N ILE A 17 -7.46 -11.60 -3.88
CA ILE A 17 -7.72 -10.96 -5.17
C ILE A 17 -9.09 -10.27 -5.17
N GLU A 18 -10.13 -10.95 -4.70
CA GLU A 18 -11.53 -10.49 -4.80
C GLU A 18 -11.89 -9.38 -3.79
N GLU A 19 -11.12 -9.23 -2.72
CA GLU A 19 -11.36 -8.21 -1.70
C GLU A 19 -11.29 -6.78 -2.27
N LYS A 20 -12.46 -6.21 -2.55
CA LYS A 20 -12.61 -4.87 -3.18
C LYS A 20 -11.94 -3.73 -2.39
N ARG A 21 -11.65 -3.91 -1.10
CA ARG A 21 -11.23 -2.85 -0.16
C ARG A 21 -10.26 -3.38 0.89
N ILE A 22 -9.05 -3.71 0.47
CA ILE A 22 -7.95 -4.01 1.40
C ILE A 22 -7.59 -2.77 2.26
N VAL A 23 -8.00 -1.53 1.90
CA VAL A 23 -7.48 -0.30 2.56
C VAL A 23 -8.55 0.56 3.27
N SER A 24 -9.84 0.19 3.29
CA SER A 24 -10.88 1.02 3.93
C SER A 24 -11.46 0.42 5.21
N ARG A 25 -11.37 1.19 6.29
CA ARG A 25 -11.80 0.96 7.69
C ARG A 25 -13.23 0.46 7.95
N GLN A 26 -14.07 0.24 6.94
CA GLN A 26 -15.51 0.01 7.13
C GLN A 26 -16.04 -1.00 6.11
N ARG A 27 -15.89 -2.27 6.44
CA ARG A 27 -16.87 -3.34 6.20
C ARG A 27 -16.41 -4.54 7.03
N ALA A 28 -17.34 -5.15 7.74
CA ALA A 28 -17.12 -6.35 8.50
C ALA A 28 -16.35 -7.34 7.62
N TYR A 29 -15.13 -7.70 8.03
CA TYR A 29 -14.56 -8.94 7.56
C TYR A 29 -15.62 -10.01 7.86
N LEU A 30 -16.03 -10.79 6.86
CA LEU A 30 -16.61 -12.10 7.18
C LEU A 30 -15.61 -12.72 8.13
N GLU A 31 -16.06 -13.05 9.34
CA GLU A 31 -15.16 -13.41 10.42
C GLU A 31 -14.26 -14.55 9.95
N PRO A 32 -12.92 -14.40 10.02
CA PRO A 32 -12.07 -15.45 9.53
C PRO A 32 -12.29 -16.68 10.42
N ARG A 33 -12.73 -17.77 9.80
CA ARG A 33 -12.92 -19.06 10.47
C ARG A 33 -11.68 -19.92 10.25
N ILE A 34 -11.25 -20.57 11.32
CA ILE A 34 -10.27 -21.65 11.28
C ILE A 34 -11.05 -22.93 11.06
N ASP A 35 -10.61 -23.73 10.11
CA ASP A 35 -11.13 -25.08 9.93
C ASP A 35 -10.51 -25.98 11.01
N ILE A 36 -11.18 -26.05 12.17
CA ILE A 36 -10.69 -26.77 13.35
C ILE A 36 -10.73 -28.29 13.09
N GLU A 37 -11.65 -28.76 12.25
CA GLU A 37 -11.79 -30.17 11.90
C GLU A 37 -10.61 -30.68 11.06
N ASN A 38 -9.96 -29.80 10.29
CA ASN A 38 -8.82 -30.15 9.45
C ASN A 38 -7.63 -29.20 9.66
N LEU A 39 -7.08 -29.18 10.88
CA LEU A 39 -5.99 -28.29 11.28
C LEU A 39 -4.76 -28.40 10.36
N ASP A 40 -4.39 -29.62 9.95
CA ASP A 40 -3.25 -29.85 9.05
C ASP A 40 -3.44 -29.17 7.70
N ILE A 41 -4.65 -29.22 7.14
CA ILE A 41 -4.98 -28.55 5.89
C ILE A 41 -4.92 -27.03 6.09
N GLU A 42 -5.42 -26.51 7.21
CA GLU A 42 -5.36 -25.08 7.51
C GLU A 42 -3.90 -24.59 7.64
N ILE A 43 -3.05 -25.31 8.39
CA ILE A 43 -1.64 -24.99 8.60
C ILE A 43 -0.86 -25.07 7.28
N LEU A 44 -0.99 -26.18 6.54
CA LEU A 44 -0.24 -26.40 5.30
C LEU A 44 -0.74 -25.52 4.14
N SER A 45 -1.97 -25.03 4.19
CA SER A 45 -2.49 -24.12 3.16
C SER A 45 -1.75 -22.79 3.09
N PHE A 46 -1.16 -22.32 4.20
CA PHE A 46 -0.44 -21.05 4.23
C PHE A 46 0.89 -21.09 3.45
N PRO A 47 1.84 -22.00 3.72
CA PRO A 47 3.08 -22.08 2.95
C PRO A 47 2.83 -22.45 1.48
N VAL A 48 1.83 -23.28 1.18
CA VAL A 48 1.46 -23.60 -0.20
C VAL A 48 0.86 -22.37 -0.91
N ALA A 49 0.07 -21.54 -0.24
CA ALA A 49 -0.40 -20.28 -0.82
C ALA A 49 0.75 -19.28 -1.09
N ILE A 50 1.74 -19.18 -0.19
CA ILE A 50 2.96 -18.38 -0.44
C ILE A 50 3.66 -18.88 -1.71
N LEU A 51 3.78 -20.20 -1.86
CA LEU A 51 4.40 -20.82 -3.02
C LEU A 51 3.66 -20.51 -4.33
N LEU A 52 2.33 -20.62 -4.33
CA LEU A 52 1.49 -20.29 -5.48
C LEU A 52 1.62 -18.81 -5.87
N VAL A 53 1.65 -17.90 -4.88
CA VAL A 53 1.83 -16.45 -5.15
C VAL A 53 3.23 -16.16 -5.67
N LYS A 54 4.24 -16.85 -5.17
CA LYS A 54 5.62 -16.74 -5.64
C LYS A 54 5.79 -17.20 -7.09
N LEU A 55 5.11 -18.28 -7.47
CA LEU A 55 5.09 -18.78 -8.85
C LEU A 55 4.50 -17.80 -9.87
N MET A 56 3.61 -16.89 -9.43
CA MET A 56 3.03 -15.87 -10.30
C MET A 56 4.02 -14.76 -10.67
N ASP A 57 5.15 -14.65 -9.95
CA ASP A 57 6.19 -13.63 -10.11
C ASP A 57 5.66 -12.19 -10.31
N ASP A 58 4.61 -11.85 -9.57
CA ASP A 58 3.93 -10.56 -9.67
C ASP A 58 4.01 -9.78 -8.34
N PRO A 59 4.82 -8.70 -8.26
CA PRO A 59 4.97 -7.92 -7.03
C PRO A 59 3.66 -7.29 -6.52
N LEU A 60 2.71 -6.95 -7.41
CA LEU A 60 1.43 -6.39 -7.01
C LEU A 60 0.54 -7.46 -6.36
N LEU A 61 0.55 -8.68 -6.91
CA LEU A 61 -0.14 -9.82 -6.28
C LEU A 61 0.49 -10.20 -4.94
N ALA A 62 1.83 -10.25 -4.88
CA ALA A 62 2.59 -10.51 -3.65
C ALA A 62 2.23 -9.52 -2.54
N SER A 63 2.27 -8.21 -2.85
CA SER A 63 1.86 -7.16 -1.92
C SER A 63 0.41 -7.32 -1.50
N ARG A 64 -0.50 -7.56 -2.45
CA ARG A 64 -1.92 -7.72 -2.19
C ARG A 64 -2.24 -8.89 -1.26
N TYR A 65 -1.63 -10.05 -1.51
CA TYR A 65 -1.78 -11.24 -0.68
C TYR A 65 -1.24 -11.00 0.74
N SER A 66 -0.05 -10.41 0.86
CA SER A 66 0.57 -10.10 2.15
C SER A 66 -0.28 -9.17 3.01
N ILE A 67 -0.93 -8.18 2.39
CA ILE A 67 -1.85 -7.28 3.10
C ILE A 67 -3.12 -8.02 3.52
N ALA A 68 -3.71 -8.86 2.66
CA ALA A 68 -4.91 -9.63 3.02
C ALA A 68 -4.66 -10.60 4.18
N GLU A 69 -3.56 -11.35 4.14
CA GLU A 69 -3.21 -12.31 5.20
C GLU A 69 -2.84 -11.62 6.51
N SER A 70 -2.12 -10.49 6.47
CA SER A 70 -1.85 -9.72 7.71
C SER A 70 -3.13 -9.20 8.36
N LYS A 71 -4.12 -8.76 7.56
CA LYS A 71 -5.44 -8.36 8.06
C LYS A 71 -6.20 -9.50 8.69
N ARG A 72 -6.14 -10.68 8.07
CA ARG A 72 -6.71 -11.91 8.62
C ARG A 72 -6.07 -12.24 9.97
N ALA A 73 -4.74 -12.22 10.06
CA ALA A 73 -4.01 -12.44 11.31
C ALA A 73 -4.37 -11.40 12.38
N ALA A 74 -4.45 -10.11 12.01
CA ALA A 74 -4.85 -9.05 12.93
C ALA A 74 -6.28 -9.22 13.47
N ALA A 75 -7.20 -9.78 12.67
CA ALA A 75 -8.55 -10.08 13.14
C ALA A 75 -8.56 -11.18 14.22
N PHE A 76 -7.70 -12.19 14.09
CA PHE A 76 -7.49 -13.19 15.15
C PHE A 76 -6.83 -12.57 16.39
N LEU A 77 -5.73 -11.83 16.22
CA LEU A 77 -5.00 -11.20 17.32
C LEU A 77 -5.87 -10.28 18.19
N LYS A 78 -6.85 -9.58 17.62
CA LYS A 78 -7.78 -8.72 18.39
C LYS A 78 -8.61 -9.49 19.42
N ARG A 79 -8.84 -10.79 19.22
CA ARG A 79 -9.65 -11.66 20.07
C ARG A 79 -8.83 -12.40 21.12
N GLU A 80 -7.51 -12.42 20.96
CA GLU A 80 -6.61 -13.08 21.89
C GLU A 80 -6.47 -12.26 23.17
N ASN A 81 -6.13 -12.93 24.27
CA ASN A 81 -5.81 -12.25 25.53
C ASN A 81 -4.45 -11.52 25.44
N ASP A 82 -4.21 -10.62 26.38
CA ASP A 82 -3.05 -9.73 26.33
C ASP A 82 -1.73 -10.49 26.49
N GLU A 83 -1.71 -11.53 27.31
CA GLU A 83 -0.57 -12.44 27.51
C GLU A 83 -0.14 -13.13 26.21
N LYS A 84 -1.10 -13.66 25.44
CA LYS A 84 -0.82 -14.33 24.17
C LYS A 84 -0.37 -13.35 23.10
N ILE A 85 -0.88 -12.13 23.09
CA ILE A 85 -0.39 -11.07 22.18
C ILE A 85 1.06 -10.74 22.50
N ILE A 86 1.41 -10.57 23.78
CA ILE A 86 2.80 -10.33 24.23
C ILE A 86 3.68 -11.52 23.84
N TYR A 87 3.25 -12.74 24.14
CA TYR A 87 3.98 -13.95 23.77
C TYR A 87 4.29 -14.00 22.27
N LEU A 88 3.29 -13.76 21.40
CA LEU A 88 3.49 -13.76 19.96
C LEU A 88 4.39 -12.62 19.50
N ALA A 89 4.25 -11.42 20.07
CA ALA A 89 5.10 -10.27 19.74
C ALA A 89 6.58 -10.56 20.06
N THR A 90 6.85 -11.11 21.24
CA THR A 90 8.20 -11.45 21.71
C THR A 90 8.78 -12.63 20.93
N THR A 91 8.05 -13.75 20.80
CA THR A 91 8.58 -14.97 20.17
C THR A 91 8.71 -14.89 18.66
N THR A 92 7.81 -14.14 17.99
CA THR A 92 7.78 -14.11 16.51
C THR A 92 8.61 -12.95 15.95
N PHE A 93 8.61 -11.80 16.62
CA PHE A 93 9.27 -10.58 16.14
C PHE A 93 10.43 -10.11 17.01
N ASN A 94 10.71 -10.80 18.12
CA ASN A 94 11.80 -10.46 19.04
C ASN A 94 11.67 -9.03 19.59
N TRP A 95 10.42 -8.58 19.84
CA TRP A 95 10.14 -7.28 20.43
C TRP A 95 10.18 -7.35 21.94
N ASN A 96 10.65 -6.28 22.59
CA ASN A 96 10.52 -6.14 24.03
C ASN A 96 9.18 -5.48 24.33
N VAL A 97 8.15 -6.31 24.53
CA VAL A 97 6.79 -5.88 24.86
C VAL A 97 6.41 -6.37 26.25
N SER A 98 5.82 -5.48 27.04
CA SER A 98 5.32 -5.80 28.38
C SER A 98 4.00 -5.08 28.67
N LEU A 99 3.31 -5.51 29.73
CA LEU A 99 2.16 -4.78 30.25
C LEU A 99 2.61 -3.47 30.91
N ASN A 100 1.83 -2.42 30.70
CA ASN A 100 1.98 -1.19 31.44
C ASN A 100 1.44 -1.38 32.87
N SER A 101 2.34 -1.57 33.83
CA SER A 101 2.02 -1.80 35.24
C SER A 101 1.70 -0.51 36.02
N ASP A 102 1.82 0.66 35.40
CA ASP A 102 1.52 1.94 36.05
C ASP A 102 0.01 2.24 36.04
N ILE A 103 -0.69 1.59 36.96
CA ILE A 103 -2.13 1.76 37.23
C ILE A 103 -2.42 3.16 37.81
N THR A 104 -1.42 3.89 38.30
CA THR A 104 -1.61 5.23 38.87
C THR A 104 -1.55 6.35 37.84
N SER A 105 -1.03 6.09 36.64
CA SER A 105 -0.84 7.13 35.63
C SER A 105 -2.14 7.56 34.93
N ARG A 106 -2.12 8.79 34.41
CA ARG A 106 -3.10 9.34 33.45
C ARG A 106 -3.23 8.54 32.14
N TYR A 107 -2.45 7.46 31.96
CA TYR A 107 -2.34 6.68 30.73
C TYR A 107 -2.88 5.24 30.85
N LYS A 108 -3.80 4.98 31.79
CA LYS A 108 -4.46 3.66 31.99
C LYS A 108 -4.97 3.00 30.69
N ALA A 109 -5.40 3.78 29.70
CA ALA A 109 -5.88 3.25 28.41
C ALA A 109 -4.77 2.57 27.58
N TYR A 110 -3.50 2.84 27.87
CA TYR A 110 -2.33 2.26 27.20
C TYR A 110 -1.83 1.06 27.99
N ALA A 111 -2.44 -0.10 27.77
CA ALA A 111 -2.14 -1.34 28.49
C ALA A 111 -0.76 -1.95 28.16
N PHE A 112 -0.11 -1.53 27.07
CA PHE A 112 1.14 -2.12 26.60
C PHE A 112 2.27 -1.11 26.49
N MET A 113 3.49 -1.59 26.65
CA MET A 113 4.73 -0.87 26.41
C MET A 113 5.58 -1.65 25.41
N ILE A 114 6.16 -0.96 24.43
CA ILE A 114 7.15 -1.52 23.50
C ILE A 114 8.41 -0.67 23.49
N ASP A 115 9.58 -1.28 23.36
CA ASP A 115 10.83 -0.53 23.20
C ASP A 115 10.77 0.37 21.94
N PHE A 116 11.24 1.61 22.05
CA PHE A 116 11.12 2.57 20.95
C PHE A 116 11.82 2.12 19.63
N PRO A 117 12.93 1.35 19.64
CA PRO A 117 13.51 0.83 18.40
C PRO A 117 12.57 -0.14 17.68
N SER A 118 11.98 -1.10 18.39
CA SER A 118 10.98 -2.02 17.83
C SER A 118 9.73 -1.28 17.36
N TYR A 119 9.31 -0.23 18.06
CA TYR A 119 8.24 0.64 17.61
C TYR A 119 8.57 1.29 16.25
N LEU A 120 9.69 2.00 16.16
CA LEU A 120 10.08 2.78 14.97
C LEU A 120 10.27 1.91 13.72
N LYS A 121 10.78 0.68 13.88
CA LYS A 121 10.98 -0.24 12.76
C LYS A 121 9.67 -0.73 12.14
N ASN A 122 8.57 -0.74 12.89
CA ASN A 122 7.31 -1.37 12.50
C ASN A 122 6.13 -0.39 12.39
N VAL A 123 6.41 0.93 12.42
CA VAL A 123 5.36 1.94 12.26
C VAL A 123 4.72 1.82 10.87
N PRO A 124 3.37 1.78 10.77
CA PRO A 124 2.69 1.87 9.50
C PRO A 124 3.12 3.12 8.73
N GLU A 125 3.55 2.93 7.48
CA GLU A 125 3.97 4.04 6.64
C GLU A 125 2.83 5.05 6.44
N TYR A 126 3.17 6.34 6.34
CA TYR A 126 2.27 7.42 5.95
C TYR A 126 1.01 7.52 6.83
N SER A 127 1.19 7.63 8.14
CA SER A 127 0.10 7.97 9.04
C SER A 127 0.61 8.81 10.22
N PRO A 128 0.24 10.10 10.31
CA PRO A 128 0.76 11.03 11.31
C PRO A 128 0.65 10.52 12.75
N LYS A 129 -0.40 9.75 13.07
CA LYS A 129 -0.62 9.21 14.43
C LYS A 129 0.46 8.23 14.91
N TRP A 130 1.28 7.70 14.00
CA TRP A 130 2.38 6.77 14.31
C TRP A 130 3.75 7.46 14.34
N LYS A 131 3.82 8.77 14.05
CA LYS A 131 5.07 9.50 14.26
C LYS A 131 5.36 9.52 15.76
N LEU A 132 6.61 9.23 16.14
CA LEU A 132 7.01 9.16 17.55
C LEU A 132 6.69 10.44 18.33
N VAL A 133 6.82 11.61 17.69
CA VAL A 133 6.45 12.92 18.26
C VAL A 133 4.97 13.03 18.68
N ASN A 134 4.12 12.16 18.16
CA ASN A 134 2.68 12.08 18.46
C ASN A 134 2.36 10.90 19.40
N ARG A 135 3.36 10.31 20.06
CA ARG A 135 3.20 9.18 21.00
C ARG A 135 3.75 9.54 22.38
N ILE A 136 3.30 8.79 23.38
CA ILE A 136 3.84 8.88 24.74
C ILE A 136 5.04 7.95 24.83
N LEU A 137 6.21 8.54 25.10
CA LEU A 137 7.45 7.83 25.39
C LEU A 137 7.73 7.93 26.89
N TYR A 138 7.93 6.79 27.54
CA TYR A 138 8.21 6.70 28.98
C TYR A 138 9.30 5.67 29.23
N LYS A 139 10.39 6.08 29.88
CA LYS A 139 11.55 5.21 30.21
C LYS A 139 12.03 4.36 29.02
N GLY A 140 12.15 4.97 27.83
CA GLY A 140 12.60 4.29 26.61
C GLY A 140 11.54 3.43 25.90
N ASN A 141 10.30 3.40 26.40
CA ASN A 141 9.22 2.61 25.83
C ASN A 141 8.07 3.49 25.32
N VAL A 142 7.46 3.11 24.22
CA VAL A 142 6.28 3.74 23.65
C VAL A 142 5.03 3.08 24.23
N LEU A 143 4.12 3.89 24.79
CA LEU A 143 2.87 3.39 25.34
C LEU A 143 1.84 3.13 24.22
N LEU A 144 1.22 1.95 24.24
CA LEU A 144 0.28 1.48 23.23
C LEU A 144 -1.02 0.96 23.85
N THR A 145 -2.11 1.19 23.13
CA THR A 145 -3.37 0.44 23.34
C THR A 145 -3.25 -0.94 22.70
N LYS A 146 -4.13 -1.88 23.08
CA LYS A 146 -4.24 -3.20 22.40
C LYS A 146 -4.38 -3.06 20.88
N GLN A 147 -5.22 -2.12 20.44
CA GLN A 147 -5.46 -1.87 19.03
C GLN A 147 -4.21 -1.37 18.30
N ASP A 148 -3.40 -0.55 18.97
CA ASP A 148 -2.15 -0.05 18.39
C ASP A 148 -1.11 -1.17 18.31
N LEU A 149 -0.94 -1.99 19.35
CA LEU A 149 -0.01 -3.12 19.31
C LEU A 149 -0.38 -4.13 18.20
N VAL A 150 -1.65 -4.50 18.10
CA VAL A 150 -2.12 -5.39 17.03
C VAL A 150 -1.88 -4.78 15.65
N ARG A 151 -2.03 -3.45 15.50
CA ARG A 151 -1.78 -2.78 14.21
C ARG A 151 -0.29 -2.72 13.86
N LEU A 152 0.62 -2.65 14.84
CA LEU A 152 2.06 -2.83 14.59
C LEU A 152 2.37 -4.27 14.17
N MET A 153 1.79 -5.26 14.86
CA MET A 153 1.96 -6.67 14.50
C MET A 153 1.41 -6.96 13.09
N GLU A 154 0.28 -6.36 12.71
CA GLU A 154 -0.26 -6.46 11.34
C GLU A 154 0.78 -6.02 10.30
N GLU A 155 1.46 -4.90 10.54
CA GLU A 155 2.49 -4.37 9.64
C GLU A 155 3.70 -5.30 9.56
N ALA A 156 4.17 -5.80 10.71
CA ALA A 156 5.29 -6.74 10.79
C ALA A 156 4.97 -8.09 10.11
N ILE A 157 3.74 -8.59 10.24
CA ILE A 157 3.26 -9.80 9.54
C ILE A 157 3.24 -9.55 8.04
N LYS A 158 2.69 -8.40 7.60
CA LYS A 158 2.63 -8.03 6.17
C LYS A 158 4.04 -8.03 5.58
N ASP A 159 5.00 -7.39 6.24
CA ASP A 159 6.38 -7.34 5.77
C ASP A 159 7.04 -8.73 5.76
N ARG A 160 6.84 -9.54 6.81
CA ARG A 160 7.38 -10.91 6.88
C ARG A 160 6.85 -11.79 5.74
N ILE A 161 5.55 -11.77 5.46
CA ILE A 161 4.94 -12.53 4.36
C ILE A 161 5.50 -12.05 3.02
N LEU A 162 5.58 -10.73 2.82
CA LEU A 162 6.10 -10.16 1.58
C LEU A 162 7.55 -10.59 1.34
N GLN A 163 8.40 -10.54 2.38
CA GLN A 163 9.79 -11.02 2.27
C GLN A 163 9.87 -12.51 1.96
N GLN A 164 8.99 -13.35 2.52
CA GLN A 164 8.94 -14.78 2.20
C GLN A 164 8.59 -15.03 0.72
N VAL A 165 7.63 -14.28 0.18
CA VAL A 165 7.24 -14.38 -1.23
C VAL A 165 8.37 -13.91 -2.15
N LEU A 166 8.98 -12.75 -1.85
CA LEU A 166 10.01 -12.13 -2.69
C LEU A 166 11.40 -12.76 -2.58
N LYS A 167 11.68 -13.52 -1.51
CA LYS A 167 12.98 -14.18 -1.31
C LYS A 167 13.27 -15.12 -2.47
N ARG A 168 14.30 -14.80 -3.26
CA ARG A 168 14.79 -15.68 -4.34
C ARG A 168 15.24 -17.01 -3.75
N GLN A 169 14.71 -18.10 -4.30
CA GLN A 169 15.16 -19.45 -3.99
C GLN A 169 15.14 -20.24 -5.29
N ASN A 170 16.17 -21.05 -5.52
CA ASN A 170 16.18 -22.04 -6.59
C ASN A 170 15.27 -23.17 -6.12
N PHE A 171 13.99 -23.07 -6.44
CA PHE A 171 13.01 -24.08 -6.09
C PHE A 171 12.31 -24.51 -7.38
N GLN A 172 12.51 -25.77 -7.76
CA GLN A 172 11.76 -26.41 -8.83
C GLN A 172 10.51 -27.03 -8.22
N LEU A 173 9.34 -26.55 -8.62
CA LEU A 173 8.10 -27.23 -8.28
C LEU A 173 7.95 -28.48 -9.14
N PRO A 174 7.23 -29.49 -8.65
CA PRO A 174 6.52 -30.41 -9.53
C PRO A 174 5.44 -29.59 -10.25
N GLU A 175 5.79 -29.03 -11.42
CA GLU A 175 4.93 -28.13 -12.21
C GLU A 175 3.52 -28.72 -12.39
N ASP A 176 3.43 -30.04 -12.58
CA ASP A 176 2.18 -30.75 -12.85
C ASP A 176 1.09 -30.57 -11.79
N ALA A 177 1.45 -30.58 -10.50
CA ALA A 177 0.46 -30.51 -9.41
C ALA A 177 -0.01 -29.08 -9.14
N ALA A 178 0.85 -28.09 -9.37
CA ALA A 178 0.56 -26.68 -9.10
C ALA A 178 -0.01 -25.94 -10.31
N ALA A 179 0.29 -26.37 -11.54
CA ALA A 179 -0.09 -25.70 -12.79
C ALA A 179 -1.59 -25.39 -12.84
N LYS A 180 -2.44 -26.37 -12.50
CA LYS A 180 -3.90 -26.19 -12.42
C LYS A 180 -4.30 -24.99 -11.55
N TRP A 181 -3.65 -24.82 -10.40
CA TRP A 181 -3.98 -23.77 -9.43
C TRP A 181 -3.39 -22.42 -9.82
N VAL A 182 -2.17 -22.42 -10.36
CA VAL A 182 -1.53 -21.23 -10.94
C VAL A 182 -2.40 -20.65 -12.06
N ASN A 183 -2.86 -21.49 -13.00
CA ASN A 183 -3.73 -21.05 -14.11
C ASN A 183 -5.03 -20.41 -13.59
N LYS A 184 -5.67 -21.02 -12.58
CA LYS A 184 -6.86 -20.45 -11.94
C LYS A 184 -6.58 -19.09 -11.28
N ILE A 185 -5.43 -18.93 -10.61
CA ILE A 185 -5.00 -17.66 -10.01
C ILE A 185 -4.76 -16.64 -11.12
N GLU A 186 -4.07 -17.02 -12.19
CA GLU A 186 -3.76 -16.15 -13.31
C GLU A 186 -5.03 -15.60 -13.97
N GLU A 187 -6.03 -16.44 -14.23
CA GLU A 187 -7.31 -16.00 -14.79
C GLU A 187 -8.02 -14.97 -13.90
N LYS A 188 -8.10 -15.23 -12.58
CA LYS A 188 -8.69 -14.30 -11.62
C LYS A 188 -7.89 -13.00 -11.55
N TRP A 189 -6.56 -13.11 -11.58
CA TRP A 189 -5.67 -11.97 -11.50
C TRP A 189 -5.73 -11.09 -12.75
N LYS A 190 -5.78 -11.69 -13.95
CA LYS A 190 -6.01 -10.99 -15.23
C LYS A 190 -7.33 -10.23 -15.20
N LYS A 191 -8.44 -10.87 -14.76
CA LYS A 191 -9.76 -10.23 -14.60
C LYS A 191 -9.73 -9.07 -13.58
N TYR A 192 -8.95 -9.20 -12.51
CA TYR A 192 -8.79 -8.15 -11.51
C TYR A 192 -7.97 -6.97 -12.06
N LYS A 193 -6.85 -7.24 -12.71
CA LYS A 193 -6.00 -6.23 -13.36
C LYS A 193 -6.76 -5.46 -14.44
N SER A 194 -7.55 -6.14 -15.28
CA SER A 194 -8.36 -5.47 -16.31
C SER A 194 -9.38 -4.51 -15.71
N ARG A 195 -10.04 -4.88 -14.61
CA ARG A 195 -10.93 -3.98 -13.85
C ARG A 195 -10.22 -2.75 -13.28
N ILE A 196 -8.94 -2.88 -12.89
CA ILE A 196 -8.15 -1.73 -12.43
C ILE A 196 -7.63 -0.90 -13.62
N SER A 197 -7.16 -1.53 -14.69
CA SER A 197 -6.61 -0.83 -15.86
C SER A 197 -7.69 -0.07 -16.62
N LEU A 198 -8.94 -0.53 -16.62
CA LEU A 198 -10.11 0.23 -17.11
C LEU A 198 -10.33 1.57 -16.38
N ARG A 199 -9.67 1.80 -15.23
CA ARG A 199 -9.66 3.09 -14.53
C ARG A 199 -8.53 4.02 -14.98
N LYS A 200 -7.56 3.55 -15.77
CA LYS A 200 -6.58 4.42 -16.43
C LYS A 200 -7.25 4.97 -17.71
N PRO A 201 -7.44 6.29 -17.85
CA PRO A 201 -7.90 6.87 -19.09
C PRO A 201 -6.83 6.64 -20.16
N VAL A 202 -7.31 6.25 -21.34
CA VAL A 202 -6.51 6.08 -22.56
C VAL A 202 -6.21 7.45 -23.19
N LYS A 203 -6.93 8.51 -22.78
CA LYS A 203 -6.73 9.88 -23.24
C LYS A 203 -6.33 10.77 -22.07
N LEU A 204 -5.20 11.46 -22.20
CA LEU A 204 -4.80 12.55 -21.31
C LEU A 204 -5.92 13.61 -21.32
N SER A 205 -6.47 13.92 -20.15
CA SER A 205 -7.45 15.01 -20.02
C SER A 205 -6.94 15.94 -18.94
N GLU A 206 -6.35 17.06 -19.35
CA GLU A 206 -5.85 18.09 -18.43
C GLU A 206 -6.94 18.57 -17.46
N ASP A 207 -8.18 18.64 -17.93
CA ASP A 207 -9.37 18.98 -17.14
C ASP A 207 -9.70 17.98 -16.01
N ALA A 208 -9.04 16.82 -15.98
CA ALA A 208 -9.13 15.83 -14.91
C ALA A 208 -8.01 15.97 -13.87
N TYR A 209 -7.09 16.92 -14.05
CA TYR A 209 -5.98 17.13 -13.14
C TYR A 209 -6.46 17.48 -11.71
N PRO A 210 -5.79 16.95 -10.68
CA PRO A 210 -6.05 17.35 -9.30
C PRO A 210 -5.71 18.83 -9.10
N PRO A 211 -6.42 19.55 -8.21
CA PRO A 211 -6.19 20.98 -7.99
C PRO A 211 -4.75 21.30 -7.53
N CYS A 212 -4.11 20.38 -6.80
CA CYS A 212 -2.70 20.53 -6.43
C CYS A 212 -1.73 20.45 -7.62
N ILE A 213 -2.05 19.68 -8.67
CA ILE A 213 -1.24 19.61 -9.89
C ILE A 213 -1.50 20.82 -10.77
N VAL A 214 -2.77 21.24 -10.90
CA VAL A 214 -3.14 22.45 -11.63
C VAL A 214 -2.38 23.66 -11.09
N SER A 215 -2.39 23.86 -9.77
CA SER A 215 -1.64 24.95 -9.12
C SER A 215 -0.13 24.89 -9.37
N LEU A 216 0.48 23.70 -9.44
CA LEU A 216 1.91 23.57 -9.75
C LEU A 216 2.20 23.95 -11.21
N ILE A 217 1.33 23.56 -12.15
CA ILE A 217 1.46 23.94 -13.55
C ILE A 217 1.28 25.45 -13.73
N GLU A 218 0.30 26.06 -13.05
CA GLU A 218 0.08 27.51 -13.06
C GLU A 218 1.28 28.27 -12.50
N ASP A 219 1.83 27.82 -11.36
CA ASP A 219 3.03 28.45 -10.78
C ASP A 219 4.23 28.37 -11.74
N VAL A 220 4.44 27.23 -12.41
CA VAL A 220 5.52 27.06 -13.41
C VAL A 220 5.28 27.93 -14.65
N LYS A 221 4.07 27.93 -15.21
CA LYS A 221 3.72 28.75 -16.39
C LYS A 221 3.79 30.25 -16.10
N ALA A 222 3.53 30.66 -14.86
CA ALA A 222 3.70 32.03 -14.40
C ALA A 222 5.16 32.41 -14.12
N GLY A 223 6.13 31.53 -14.42
CA GLY A 223 7.55 31.78 -14.17
C GLY A 223 7.92 31.83 -12.70
N LYS A 224 7.12 31.23 -11.80
CA LYS A 224 7.48 31.15 -10.38
C LYS A 224 8.39 29.96 -10.15
N ASN A 225 9.35 30.13 -9.23
CA ASN A 225 10.19 29.03 -8.80
C ASN A 225 9.42 28.13 -7.82
N ILE A 226 9.12 26.90 -8.23
CA ILE A 226 8.50 25.89 -7.36
C ILE A 226 9.56 25.15 -6.55
N SER A 227 9.19 24.53 -5.43
CA SER A 227 10.16 23.76 -4.62
C SER A 227 10.67 22.51 -5.36
N HIS A 228 11.82 21.98 -4.95
CA HIS A 228 12.34 20.70 -5.48
C HIS A 228 11.32 19.55 -5.32
N ALA A 229 10.62 19.52 -4.18
CA ALA A 229 9.52 18.59 -3.94
C ALA A 229 8.36 18.80 -4.95
N GLY A 230 8.02 20.05 -5.27
CA GLY A 230 7.02 20.39 -6.28
C GLY A 230 7.41 19.90 -7.68
N ARG A 231 8.67 20.12 -8.10
CA ARG A 231 9.19 19.64 -9.39
C ARG A 231 9.08 18.12 -9.51
N PHE A 232 9.54 17.41 -8.49
CA PHE A 232 9.45 15.95 -8.44
C PHE A 232 8.01 15.45 -8.55
N VAL A 233 7.09 16.03 -7.77
CA VAL A 233 5.67 15.62 -7.79
C VAL A 233 5.05 15.86 -9.15
N LEU A 234 5.28 17.03 -9.75
CA LEU A 234 4.71 17.38 -11.05
C LEU A 234 5.21 16.41 -12.14
N ALA A 235 6.53 16.23 -12.23
CA ALA A 235 7.13 15.31 -13.19
C ALA A 235 6.64 13.87 -12.97
N ALA A 236 6.68 13.37 -11.72
CA ALA A 236 6.22 12.02 -11.41
C ALA A 236 4.74 11.82 -11.72
N PHE A 237 3.88 12.81 -11.47
CA PHE A 237 2.46 12.72 -11.82
C PHE A 237 2.25 12.62 -13.34
N LEU A 238 2.86 13.52 -14.11
CA LEU A 238 2.70 13.60 -15.57
C LEU A 238 3.18 12.32 -16.26
N ILE A 239 4.36 11.81 -15.88
CA ILE A 239 4.89 10.53 -16.38
C ILE A 239 3.93 9.37 -16.05
N ASN A 240 3.32 9.36 -14.86
CA ASN A 240 2.42 8.28 -14.45
C ASN A 240 1.06 8.30 -15.17
N ILE A 241 0.61 9.44 -15.68
CA ILE A 241 -0.61 9.55 -16.49
C ILE A 241 -0.38 9.31 -17.98
N GLY A 242 0.90 9.14 -18.40
CA GLY A 242 1.26 8.71 -19.74
C GLY A 242 2.01 9.74 -20.59
N MET A 243 2.38 10.89 -20.02
CA MET A 243 3.18 11.90 -20.72
C MET A 243 4.63 11.40 -20.89
N SER A 244 5.24 11.71 -22.03
CA SER A 244 6.64 11.39 -22.32
C SER A 244 7.59 12.33 -21.57
N PRO A 245 8.87 11.93 -21.36
CA PRO A 245 9.88 12.81 -20.78
C PRO A 245 9.99 14.16 -21.51
N ASP A 246 9.91 14.17 -22.84
CA ASP A 246 10.01 15.39 -23.65
C ASP A 246 8.83 16.34 -23.41
N GLU A 247 7.60 15.83 -23.42
CA GLU A 247 6.40 16.64 -23.10
C GLU A 247 6.46 17.20 -21.67
N VAL A 248 7.01 16.44 -20.71
CA VAL A 248 7.22 16.94 -19.34
C VAL A 248 8.26 18.06 -19.31
N LEU A 249 9.34 17.97 -20.09
CA LEU A 249 10.36 19.01 -20.16
C LEU A 249 9.81 20.31 -20.74
N GLU A 250 8.92 20.24 -21.74
CA GLU A 250 8.25 21.44 -22.30
C GLU A 250 7.52 22.25 -21.22
N ILE A 251 6.88 21.58 -20.26
CA ILE A 251 6.19 22.27 -19.15
C ILE A 251 7.20 23.01 -18.27
N PHE A 252 8.38 22.44 -18.02
CA PHE A 252 9.38 23.05 -17.15
C PHE A 252 10.19 24.18 -17.81
N LYS A 253 10.16 24.33 -19.15
CA LYS A 253 10.88 25.41 -19.86
C LYS A 253 10.51 26.82 -19.40
N SER A 254 9.31 27.00 -18.87
CA SER A 254 8.86 28.29 -18.30
C SER A 254 9.45 28.59 -16.92
N SER A 255 10.22 27.66 -16.33
CA SER A 255 10.83 27.87 -15.01
C SER A 255 12.06 28.79 -15.11
N PRO A 256 12.26 29.74 -14.18
CA PRO A 256 13.37 30.70 -14.24
C PRO A 256 14.78 30.09 -14.24
N ASP A 257 14.93 28.91 -13.64
CA ASP A 257 16.19 28.20 -13.45
C ASP A 257 16.31 26.95 -14.33
N PHE A 258 15.54 26.90 -15.43
CA PHE A 258 15.50 25.73 -16.29
C PHE A 258 16.85 25.46 -16.96
N ASN A 259 17.41 24.28 -16.70
CA ASN A 259 18.54 23.72 -17.43
C ASN A 259 18.12 22.37 -18.02
N GLU A 260 18.10 22.28 -19.36
CA GLU A 260 17.56 21.12 -20.05
C GLU A 260 18.31 19.82 -19.69
N SER A 261 19.64 19.86 -19.60
CA SER A 261 20.43 18.64 -19.33
C SER A 261 20.12 18.06 -17.94
N ILE A 262 20.00 18.93 -16.94
CA ILE A 262 19.68 18.56 -15.56
C ILE A 262 18.23 18.09 -15.46
N ALA A 263 17.29 18.84 -16.04
CA ALA A 263 15.87 18.51 -16.01
C ALA A 263 15.60 17.18 -16.72
N ARG A 264 16.21 16.95 -17.89
CA ARG A 264 16.08 15.70 -18.65
C ARG A 264 16.56 14.51 -17.84
N TYR A 265 17.73 14.61 -17.22
CA TYR A 265 18.25 13.56 -16.35
C TYR A 265 17.28 13.23 -15.20
N GLN A 266 16.74 14.25 -14.53
CA GLN A 266 15.78 14.07 -13.43
C GLN A 266 14.48 13.41 -13.89
N VAL A 267 13.90 13.87 -15.01
CA VAL A 267 12.65 13.34 -15.55
C VAL A 267 12.83 11.89 -16.03
N GLU A 268 13.93 11.59 -16.72
CA GLU A 268 14.26 10.21 -17.14
C GLU A 268 14.47 9.28 -15.95
N HIS A 269 15.14 9.75 -14.89
CA HIS A 269 15.30 8.99 -13.65
C HIS A 269 13.95 8.72 -12.97
N ILE A 270 13.07 9.74 -12.87
CA ILE A 270 11.71 9.59 -12.35
C ILE A 270 10.91 8.58 -13.18
N ALA A 271 11.08 8.59 -14.50
CA ALA A 271 10.41 7.67 -15.42
C ALA A 271 10.92 6.23 -15.36
N GLY A 272 12.04 5.97 -14.66
CA GLY A 272 12.69 4.67 -14.58
C GLY A 272 13.57 4.35 -15.79
N LEU A 273 13.96 5.34 -16.59
CA LEU A 273 14.85 5.19 -17.76
C LEU A 273 16.33 5.25 -17.39
N ARG A 274 16.66 5.69 -16.17
CA ARG A 274 18.02 5.80 -15.62
C ARG A 274 18.14 5.12 -14.26
N GLY A 275 19.37 4.85 -13.82
CA GLY A 275 19.67 4.36 -12.47
C GLY A 275 19.04 3.00 -12.15
N SER A 276 18.34 2.89 -11.01
CA SER A 276 17.72 1.66 -10.50
C SER A 276 16.53 1.14 -11.33
N ARG A 277 16.17 1.84 -12.43
CA ARG A 277 15.02 1.55 -13.31
C ARG A 277 13.66 1.52 -12.59
N ILE A 278 13.59 2.13 -11.41
CA ILE A 278 12.34 2.29 -10.65
C ILE A 278 11.58 3.47 -11.23
N ARG A 279 10.34 3.23 -11.69
CA ARG A 279 9.42 4.31 -12.03
C ARG A 279 8.81 4.88 -10.74
N TYR A 280 9.10 6.16 -10.46
CA TYR A 280 8.63 6.82 -9.25
C TYR A 280 7.18 7.28 -9.38
N SER A 281 6.45 7.27 -8.26
CA SER A 281 5.08 7.78 -8.15
C SER A 281 5.10 9.16 -7.47
N PRO A 282 4.18 10.09 -7.80
CA PRO A 282 4.07 11.34 -7.06
C PRO A 282 3.70 11.08 -5.60
N PHE A 283 3.92 12.07 -4.75
CA PHE A 283 3.61 12.00 -3.33
C PHE A 283 2.12 11.72 -3.06
N LYS A 284 1.85 10.94 -2.01
CA LYS A 284 0.50 10.78 -1.42
C LYS A 284 -0.01 12.13 -0.91
N CYS A 285 -1.32 12.30 -0.82
CA CYS A 285 -1.93 13.57 -0.37
C CYS A 285 -1.44 14.02 1.03
N GLU A 286 -1.17 13.09 1.95
CA GLU A 286 -0.62 13.43 3.27
C GLU A 286 0.81 14.01 3.19
N ASN A 287 1.64 13.48 2.29
CA ASN A 287 2.97 14.03 2.03
C ASN A 287 2.84 15.38 1.32
N MET A 288 1.95 15.51 0.33
CA MET A 288 1.65 16.79 -0.32
C MET A 288 1.30 17.88 0.71
N LYS A 289 0.47 17.56 1.71
CA LYS A 289 0.16 18.47 2.83
C LYS A 289 1.42 18.81 3.65
N SER A 290 2.24 17.83 3.98
CA SER A 290 3.47 18.02 4.76
C SER A 290 4.50 18.92 4.05
N TYR A 291 4.58 18.85 2.73
CA TYR A 291 5.47 19.68 1.90
C TYR A 291 4.84 21.01 1.46
N GLY A 292 3.63 21.36 1.93
CA GLY A 292 2.93 22.59 1.53
C GLY A 292 2.46 22.61 0.07
N LEU A 293 2.44 21.46 -0.61
CA LEU A 293 2.04 21.32 -2.02
C LEU A 293 0.54 21.10 -2.20
N CYS A 294 -0.20 20.86 -1.12
CA CYS A 294 -1.64 20.72 -1.13
C CYS A 294 -2.27 22.06 -0.73
N ARG A 295 -2.75 22.83 -1.73
CA ARG A 295 -3.34 24.16 -1.50
C ARG A 295 -4.83 24.17 -1.16
N TYR A 296 -5.50 23.01 -1.17
CA TYR A 296 -6.95 22.93 -1.04
C TYR A 296 -7.41 21.75 -0.17
N ASP A 297 -8.26 22.02 0.82
CA ASP A 297 -9.15 21.02 1.44
C ASP A 297 -10.51 21.02 0.72
N ASP A 298 -10.44 20.89 -0.60
CA ASP A 298 -11.59 20.96 -1.49
C ASP A 298 -12.57 19.80 -1.21
N VAL A 299 -13.87 20.10 -1.28
CA VAL A 299 -14.95 19.09 -1.32
C VAL A 299 -14.68 18.06 -2.41
N LEU A 300 -14.07 18.46 -3.53
CA LEU A 300 -13.67 17.57 -4.63
C LEU A 300 -12.62 16.52 -4.21
N CYS A 301 -11.79 16.82 -3.22
CA CYS A 301 -10.75 15.92 -2.71
C CYS A 301 -11.24 14.98 -1.58
N LYS A 302 -12.53 15.04 -1.19
CA LYS A 302 -13.07 14.19 -0.13
C LYS A 302 -12.93 12.70 -0.47
N GLY A 303 -12.24 11.97 0.42
CA GLY A 303 -11.97 10.54 0.28
C GLY A 303 -10.87 10.18 -0.75
N ILE A 304 -10.12 11.17 -1.23
CA ILE A 304 -8.93 10.98 -2.06
C ILE A 304 -7.69 10.92 -1.17
N LYS A 305 -6.80 9.95 -1.44
CA LYS A 305 -5.53 9.76 -0.73
C LYS A 305 -4.30 9.96 -1.61
N HIS A 306 -4.48 10.10 -2.93
CA HIS A 306 -3.40 10.21 -3.89
C HIS A 306 -3.78 11.05 -5.12
N PRO A 307 -2.90 11.90 -5.67
CA PRO A 307 -3.20 12.70 -6.88
C PRO A 307 -3.66 11.85 -8.07
N LEU A 308 -2.96 10.75 -8.38
CA LEU A 308 -3.39 9.80 -9.43
C LEU A 308 -4.79 9.20 -9.17
N GLN A 309 -5.17 8.98 -7.90
CA GLN A 309 -6.51 8.47 -7.58
C GLN A 309 -7.59 9.49 -7.96
N PHE A 310 -7.35 10.78 -7.71
CA PHE A 310 -8.25 11.86 -8.14
C PHE A 310 -8.38 11.87 -9.66
N TYR A 311 -7.24 11.91 -10.37
CA TYR A 311 -7.20 11.95 -11.83
C TYR A 311 -8.02 10.82 -12.45
N TYR A 312 -7.73 9.58 -12.06
CA TYR A 312 -8.41 8.40 -12.57
C TYR A 312 -9.90 8.34 -12.21
N LYS A 313 -10.29 8.81 -11.02
CA LYS A 313 -11.70 8.90 -10.63
C LYS A 313 -12.47 9.96 -11.43
N ARG A 314 -11.84 11.11 -11.72
CA ARG A 314 -12.46 12.21 -12.48
C ARG A 314 -12.53 11.87 -13.97
N ALA A 315 -11.45 11.36 -14.54
CA ALA A 315 -11.39 10.92 -15.94
C ALA A 315 -12.37 9.77 -16.23
N SER A 316 -12.52 8.80 -15.31
CA SER A 316 -13.51 7.72 -15.47
C SER A 316 -14.96 8.21 -15.39
N ARG A 317 -15.29 9.16 -14.50
CA ARG A 317 -16.65 9.73 -14.41
C ARG A 317 -17.10 10.38 -15.70
N ARG A 318 -16.21 11.10 -16.39
CA ARG A 318 -16.54 11.74 -17.68
C ARG A 318 -16.79 10.72 -18.79
N ARG A 319 -16.00 9.65 -18.87
CA ARG A 319 -16.23 8.55 -19.82
C ARG A 319 -17.64 7.93 -19.72
N TYR A 320 -18.25 7.95 -18.54
CA TYR A 320 -19.63 7.48 -18.33
C TYR A 320 -20.68 8.59 -18.37
N GLY A 321 -20.30 9.86 -18.15
CA GLY A 321 -21.17 11.02 -18.31
C GLY A 321 -21.54 11.30 -19.77
N ASP A 322 -20.60 11.06 -20.69
CA ASP A 322 -20.84 11.22 -22.14
C ASP A 322 -21.74 10.10 -22.73
N LYS A 323 -22.06 9.05 -21.96
CA LYS A 323 -22.96 7.95 -22.41
C LYS A 323 -24.41 8.08 -21.97
N ILE A 324 -24.75 9.09 -21.16
CA ILE A 324 -26.12 9.27 -20.62
C ILE A 324 -26.93 10.27 -21.46
N HIS A 325 -26.32 10.95 -22.44
CA HIS A 325 -26.98 11.95 -23.28
C HIS A 325 -27.25 11.52 -24.75
N GLU A 326 -27.15 10.23 -25.07
CA GLU A 326 -27.44 9.70 -26.41
C GLU A 326 -28.50 8.58 -26.44
N ASN A 327 -29.51 8.62 -25.56
CA ASN A 327 -30.72 7.82 -25.74
C ASN A 327 -31.97 8.65 -25.46
#